data_AF-A0A6V7J1B2-F1
#
_entry.id   AF-A0A6V7J1B2-F1
#
_cell.length_a   1.000
_cell.length_b   1.000
_cell.length_c   1.000
_cell.angle_alpha   90.00
_cell.angle_beta   90.00
_cell.angle_gamma   90.00
#
_symmetry.space_group_name_H-M   'P 1'
#
loop_
_entity.id
_entity.type
_entity.pdbx_description
1 polymer ?
#
loop_
_entity_poly.entity_id
_entity_poly.type
_entity_poly.pdbx_seq_one_letter_code
_entity_poly.pdbx_strand_id
1 'polypeptide(L)' 'CRYEGKRYQELSLVNTTEPCLNCQCYDGSVRCRLRVCPRLPKVPPAGCRIRIPQENECCPELICDDY' A
#
# COMPACT_ATOMS: atom_id res chain seq x y z
N CYS A 1 -5.73 -10.85 17.51
CA CYS A 1 -4.34 -11.17 17.10
C CYS A 1 -3.33 -10.38 17.93
N ARG A 2 -2.07 -10.83 18.01
CA ARG A 2 -0.98 -10.07 18.63
C ARG A 2 0.12 -9.83 17.59
N TYR A 3 0.53 -8.58 17.41
CA TYR A 3 1.57 -8.18 16.46
C TYR A 3 2.39 -7.04 17.06
N GLU A 4 3.72 -7.16 17.03
CA GLU A 4 4.65 -6.17 17.61
C GLU A 4 4.27 -5.68 19.03
N GLY A 5 3.88 -6.62 19.89
CA GLY A 5 3.47 -6.32 21.26
C GLY A 5 2.08 -5.67 21.42
N LYS A 6 1.42 -5.29 20.32
CA LYS A 6 0.05 -4.74 20.31
C LYS A 6 -1.00 -5.82 20.11
N ARG A 7 -2.18 -5.62 20.70
CA ARG A 7 -3.37 -6.47 20.51
C ARG A 7 -4.30 -5.84 19.50
N TYR A 8 -4.78 -6.64 18.56
CA TYR A 8 -5.65 -6.26 17.46
C TYR A 8 -6.95 -7.06 17.54
N GLN A 9 -8.09 -6.38 17.35
CA GLN A 9 -9.41 -7.01 17.28
C GLN A 9 -9.61 -7.75 15.96
N GLU A 10 -10.56 -8.68 15.92
CA GLU A 10 -10.93 -9.36 14.68
C GLU A 10 -11.36 -8.35 13.61
N LEU A 11 -10.93 -8.58 12.35
CA LEU A 11 -11.07 -7.69 11.19
C LEU A 11 -10.39 -6.32 11.29
N SER A 12 -9.68 -6.01 12.38
CA SER A 12 -8.95 -4.75 12.49
C SER A 12 -7.71 -4.73 11.58
N LEU A 13 -7.45 -3.57 10.98
CA LEU A 13 -6.24 -3.32 10.21
C LEU A 13 -5.03 -3.28 11.14
N VAL A 14 -3.95 -3.93 10.72
CA VAL A 14 -2.67 -3.98 11.41
C VAL A 14 -1.70 -3.09 10.64
N ASN A 15 -1.34 -1.96 11.22
CA ASN A 15 -0.34 -1.07 10.63
C ASN A 15 1.04 -1.73 10.71
N THR A 16 1.65 -1.95 9.55
CA THR A 16 3.00 -2.48 9.40
C THR A 16 3.95 -1.39 8.93
N THR A 17 5.25 -1.61 9.10
CA THR A 17 6.30 -0.76 8.53
C THR A 17 6.45 -0.91 7.02
N GLU A 18 5.93 -2.00 6.46
CA GLU A 18 5.90 -2.25 5.02
C GLU A 18 4.63 -1.64 4.40
N PRO A 19 4.72 -0.52 3.66
CA PRO A 19 3.54 0.19 3.14
C PRO A 19 2.80 -0.59 2.04
N CYS A 20 3.47 -1.57 1.44
CA CYS A 20 2.89 -2.45 0.43
C CYS A 20 2.10 -3.63 1.02
N LEU A 21 2.11 -3.82 2.33
CA LEU A 21 1.29 -4.83 2.98
C LEU A 21 0.02 -4.21 3.53
N ASN A 22 -1.11 -4.82 3.19
CA ASN A 22 -2.36 -4.60 3.89
C ASN A 22 -2.62 -5.79 4.80
N CYS A 23 -2.34 -5.61 6.09
CA CYS A 23 -2.48 -6.63 7.09
C CYS A 23 -3.77 -6.44 7.89
N GLN A 24 -4.45 -7.55 8.16
CA GLN A 24 -5.65 -7.58 8.96
C GLN A 24 -5.58 -8.74 9.95
N CYS A 25 -6.12 -8.52 11.14
CA CYS A 25 -6.36 -9.61 12.07
C CYS A 25 -7.55 -10.43 11.58
N TYR A 26 -7.33 -11.70 11.24
CA TYR A 26 -8.37 -12.60 10.80
C TYR A 26 -8.18 -13.99 11.41
N ASP A 27 -9.19 -14.47 12.11
CA ASP A 27 -9.22 -15.81 12.73
C ASP A 27 -8.02 -16.02 13.68
N GLY A 28 -7.84 -15.06 14.59
CA GLY A 28 -6.77 -15.09 15.59
C GLY A 28 -5.35 -14.85 15.06
N SER A 29 -5.17 -14.80 13.73
CA SER A 29 -3.87 -14.66 13.05
C SER A 29 -3.78 -13.36 12.24
N VAL A 30 -2.59 -12.77 12.15
CA VAL A 30 -2.36 -11.63 11.26
C VAL A 30 -2.19 -12.15 9.85
N ARG A 31 -3.06 -11.74 8.93
CA ARG A 31 -3.00 -12.10 7.52
C ARG A 31 -2.70 -10.85 6.72
N CYS A 32 -1.63 -10.89 5.93
CA CYS A 32 -1.19 -9.78 5.11
C CYS A 32 -1.43 -10.08 3.64
N ARG A 33 -1.91 -9.09 2.91
CA ARG A 33 -2.00 -9.12 1.45
C ARG A 33 -1.00 -8.14 0.88
N LEU A 34 -0.14 -8.62 0.00
CA LEU A 34 0.78 -7.78 -0.74
C LEU A 34 0.03 -7.03 -1.83
N ARG A 35 0.10 -5.71 -1.79
CA ARG A 35 -0.30 -4.84 -2.90
C ARG A 35 0.83 -4.83 -3.93
N VAL A 36 0.56 -5.33 -5.13
CA VAL A 36 1.49 -5.21 -6.25
C VAL A 36 1.27 -3.87 -6.92
N CYS A 37 2.35 -3.14 -7.18
CA CYS A 37 2.26 -1.85 -7.85
C CYS A 37 1.91 -1.97 -9.34
N PRO A 38 1.16 -1.00 -9.88
CA PRO A 38 0.86 -0.97 -11.30
C PRO A 38 2.15 -0.86 -12.11
N ARG A 39 2.18 -1.51 -13.27
CA ARG A 39 3.26 -1.30 -14.23
C ARG A 39 3.03 0.03 -14.93
N LEU A 40 3.97 0.96 -14.73
CA LEU A 40 3.95 2.27 -15.38
C LEU A 40 4.76 2.23 -16.68
N PRO A 41 4.38 3.02 -17.69
CA PRO A 41 5.18 3.16 -18.91
C PRO A 41 6.53 3.82 -18.61
N LYS A 42 7.55 3.50 -19.41
CA LYS A 42 8.88 4.13 -19.29
C LYS A 42 8.85 5.63 -19.56
N VAL A 43 7.97 6.05 -20.45
CA VAL A 43 7.77 7.46 -20.82
C VAL A 43 6.30 7.79 -20.54
N PRO A 44 6.01 8.77 -19.67
CA PRO A 44 4.64 9.17 -19.41
C PRO A 44 4.02 9.80 -20.68
N PRO A 45 2.71 9.63 -20.91
CA PRO A 45 1.99 10.33 -21.97
C PRO A 45 2.10 11.86 -21.83
N ALA A 46 1.87 12.59 -22.92
CA ALA A 46 1.83 14.05 -22.89
C ALA A 46 0.76 14.54 -21.90
N GLY A 47 1.12 15.52 -21.06
CA GLY A 47 0.24 16.01 -19.99
C GLY A 47 0.19 15.13 -18.73
N CYS A 48 0.97 14.04 -18.68
CA CYS A 48 1.06 13.19 -17.50
C CYS A 48 2.48 13.17 -16.91
N ARG A 49 2.57 12.90 -15.61
CA ARG A 49 3.82 12.74 -14.85
C ARG A 49 3.72 11.57 -13.89
N ILE A 50 4.85 10.94 -13.60
CA ILE A 50 4.93 9.87 -12.59
C ILE A 50 5.28 10.50 -11.24
N ARG A 51 4.40 10.33 -10.24
CA ARG A 51 4.70 10.64 -8.84
C ARG A 51 5.43 9.45 -8.22
N ILE A 52 6.60 9.70 -7.67
CA ILE A 52 7.37 8.73 -6.89
C ILE A 52 6.73 8.63 -5.49
N PRO A 53 6.54 7.42 -4.93
CA PRO A 53 5.96 7.25 -3.60
C PRO A 53 6.85 7.89 -2.52
N GLN A 54 6.22 8.54 -1.55
CA GLN A 54 6.87 9.07 -0.35
C GLN A 54 7.01 8.01 0.75
N GLU A 55 7.59 8.40 1.89
CA GLU A 55 7.65 7.56 3.08
C GLU A 55 6.22 7.16 3.51
N ASN A 56 5.99 5.87 3.71
CA ASN A 56 4.68 5.22 3.93
C ASN A 56 3.75 5.08 2.72
N GLU A 57 4.21 5.37 1.50
CA GLU A 57 3.46 5.06 0.28
C GLU A 57 4.06 3.85 -0.44
N CYS A 58 3.21 2.94 -0.91
CA CYS A 58 3.67 1.73 -1.57
C CYS A 58 4.05 1.94 -3.04
N CYS A 59 3.22 2.67 -3.80
CA CYS A 59 3.27 2.63 -5.25
C CYS A 59 3.42 4.02 -5.89
N PRO A 60 4.15 4.11 -7.01
CA PRO A 60 4.12 5.30 -7.85
C PRO A 60 2.75 5.43 -8.52
N GLU A 61 2.40 6.68 -8.83
CA GLU A 61 1.12 7.02 -9.46
C GLU A 61 1.37 7.82 -10.74
N LEU A 62 0.62 7.51 -11.80
CA LEU A 62 0.60 8.33 -13.02
C LEU A 62 -0.47 9.40 -12.83
N ILE A 63 -0.06 10.66 -12.77
CA ILE A 63 -0.93 11.82 -12.61
C ILE A 63 -1.00 12.52 -13.97
N CYS A 64 -2.19 12.64 -14.54
CA CYS A 64 -2.44 13.42 -15.74
C CYS A 64 -3.16 14.70 -15.32
N ASP A 65 -2.69 15.85 -15.80
CA ASP A 65 -3.42 17.09 -15.60
C ASP A 65 -4.64 17.04 -16.55
N ASP A 66 -5.84 16.86 -15.99
CA ASP A 66 -7.09 17.01 -16.73
C ASP A 66 -7.20 18.48 -17.18
N TYR A 67 -7.15 18.70 -18.50
CA TYR A 67 -7.28 20.03 -19.14
C TYR A 67 -8.74 20.46 -19.26
#